data_AF-I0YLV2-F1
#
_entry.id   AF-I0YLV2-F1
#
_cell.length_a   1.000
_cell.length_b   1.000
_cell.length_c   1.000
_cell.angle_alpha   90.00
_cell.angle_beta   90.00
_cell.angle_gamma   90.00
#
_symmetry.space_group_name_H-M   'P 1'
#
loop_
_entity.id
_entity.type
_entity.pdbx_description
1 polymer ?
#
loop_
_entity_poly.entity_id
_entity_poly.type
_entity_poly.pdbx_seq_one_letter_code
_entity_poly.pdbx_strand_id
1 'polypeptide(L)'
;MQRNAVWKSMDFFLTAKHRAMLKEEYGVESWHFEQHQDEAVFIPAGCPHQVRNLKSCIKVAIDFVSPESASQCLELTQERRQLTLRENQLLSAAGQEPDAPIDRRHSDKLQAELMIARAAAASLAQLR
;
A
#
# COMPACT_ATOMS: atom_id res chain seq x y z
N MET A 1 -17.54 2.18 -21.12
CA MET A 1 -17.61 2.01 -19.64
C MET A 1 -16.52 1.01 -19.24
N GLN A 2 -15.24 1.44 -19.24
CA GLN A 2 -14.11 0.60 -18.82
C GLN A 2 -13.92 0.78 -17.31
N ARG A 3 -14.49 -0.13 -16.52
CA ARG A 3 -14.19 -0.26 -15.09
C ARG A 3 -12.93 -1.11 -14.95
N ASN A 4 -12.09 -0.77 -13.97
CA ASN A 4 -10.90 -1.49 -13.49
C ASN A 4 -9.55 -0.97 -14.00
N ALA A 5 -9.31 0.34 -13.94
CA ALA A 5 -7.95 0.83 -13.75
C ALA A 5 -7.60 0.62 -12.27
N VAL A 6 -6.82 -0.42 -11.98
CA VAL A 6 -6.23 -0.55 -10.64
C VAL A 6 -4.93 0.24 -10.66
N TRP A 7 -4.97 1.40 -10.01
CA TRP A 7 -3.85 2.33 -9.95
C TRP A 7 -2.78 1.79 -8.99
N LYS A 8 -1.69 1.24 -9.55
CA LYS A 8 -0.47 0.88 -8.80
C LYS A 8 0.60 1.99 -8.86
N SER A 9 0.42 3.00 -9.71
CA SER A 9 1.42 4.06 -9.88
C SER A 9 1.58 4.86 -8.59
N MET A 10 2.78 4.80 -8.02
CA MET A 10 3.22 5.59 -6.85
C MET A 10 3.90 6.89 -7.32
N ASP A 11 3.64 7.32 -8.55
CA ASP A 11 4.39 8.38 -9.23
C ASP A 11 3.68 9.74 -9.16
N PHE A 12 2.63 9.84 -8.33
CA PHE A 12 1.76 11.01 -8.27
C PHE A 12 1.64 11.58 -6.85
N PHE A 13 2.00 12.86 -6.67
CA PHE A 13 1.80 13.58 -5.42
C PHE A 13 0.56 14.48 -5.49
N LEU A 14 -0.34 14.36 -4.51
CA LEU A 14 -1.55 15.15 -4.42
C LEU A 14 -1.22 16.58 -3.99
N THR A 15 -1.36 17.52 -4.93
CA THR A 15 -1.25 18.95 -4.66
C THR A 15 -2.50 19.47 -3.92
N ALA A 16 -2.46 20.70 -3.41
CA ALA A 16 -3.63 21.34 -2.82
C ALA A 16 -4.83 21.37 -3.79
N LYS A 17 -4.59 21.59 -5.09
CA LYS A 17 -5.62 21.52 -6.13
C LYS A 17 -6.23 20.12 -6.24
N HIS A 18 -5.40 19.07 -6.26
CA HIS A 18 -5.89 17.68 -6.33
C HIS A 18 -6.79 17.33 -5.14
N ARG A 19 -6.42 17.78 -3.94
CA ARG A 19 -7.20 17.51 -2.72
C ARG A 19 -8.50 18.28 -2.68
N ALA A 20 -8.51 19.52 -3.17
CA ALA A 20 -9.75 20.29 -3.33
C ALA A 20 -10.73 19.59 -4.30
N MET A 21 -10.24 19.12 -5.45
CA MET A 21 -11.06 18.37 -6.42
C MET A 21 -11.56 17.04 -5.84
N LEU A 22 -10.72 16.30 -5.10
CA LEU A 22 -11.14 15.05 -4.43
C LEU A 22 -12.28 15.28 -3.43
N LYS A 23 -12.23 16.37 -2.67
CA LYS A 23 -13.29 16.73 -1.74
C LYS A 23 -14.56 17.16 -2.47
N GLU A 24 -14.45 17.98 -3.52
CA GLU A 24 -15.60 18.48 -4.28
C GLU A 24 -16.30 17.39 -5.10
N GLU A 25 -15.55 16.58 -5.83
CA GLU A 25 -16.11 15.58 -6.75
C GLU A 25 -16.49 14.26 -6.05
N TYR A 26 -15.73 13.85 -5.03
CA TYR A 26 -15.86 12.52 -4.41
C TYR A 26 -16.12 12.55 -2.90
N GLY A 27 -16.16 13.73 -2.28
CA GLY A 27 -16.32 13.85 -0.82
C GLY A 27 -15.14 13.29 -0.03
N VAL A 28 -13.98 13.06 -0.67
CA VAL A 28 -12.82 12.47 -0.02
C VAL A 28 -12.03 13.55 0.71
N GLU A 29 -11.98 13.46 2.03
CA GLU A 29 -11.18 14.34 2.86
C GLU A 29 -9.84 13.69 3.22
N SER A 30 -8.76 14.48 3.15
CA SER A 30 -7.42 14.05 3.53
C SER A 30 -6.96 14.72 4.82
N TRP A 31 -6.32 13.97 5.70
CA TRP A 31 -5.65 14.51 6.88
C TRP A 31 -4.22 14.95 6.58
N HIS A 32 -3.83 16.10 7.14
CA HIS A 32 -2.49 16.67 7.02
C HIS A 32 -1.95 17.03 8.39
N PHE A 33 -0.72 16.60 8.66
CA PHE A 33 0.02 16.96 9.87
C PHE A 33 1.51 16.94 9.58
N GLU A 34 2.27 17.65 10.39
CA GLU A 34 3.73 17.66 10.36
C GLU A 34 4.23 16.64 11.39
N GLN A 35 5.10 15.73 10.96
CA GLN A 35 5.79 14.81 11.86
C GLN A 35 7.09 15.47 12.36
N HIS A 36 7.23 15.59 13.68
CA HIS A 36 8.41 16.08 14.36
C HIS A 36 9.36 14.95 14.76
N GLN A 37 10.55 15.32 15.23
CA GLN A 37 11.51 14.37 15.77
C GLN A 37 10.88 13.62 16.96
N ASP A 38 11.17 12.32 17.05
CA ASP A 38 10.69 11.40 18.09
C ASP A 38 9.18 11.10 18.07
N GLU A 39 8.44 11.57 17.06
CA GLU A 39 7.03 11.19 16.86
C GLU A 39 6.88 9.89 16.05
N ALA A 40 6.02 9.00 16.55
CA ALA A 40 5.58 7.81 15.83
C ALA A 40 4.26 8.09 15.09
N VAL A 41 4.19 7.68 13.82
CA VAL A 41 2.98 7.80 13.00
C VAL A 41 2.43 6.41 12.73
N PHE A 42 1.20 6.16 13.18
CA PHE A 42 0.50 4.90 12.92
C PHE A 42 -0.33 5.04 11.64
N ILE A 43 -0.10 4.13 10.70
CA ILE A 43 -0.80 4.10 9.42
C ILE A 43 -1.58 2.78 9.35
N PRO A 44 -2.92 2.81 9.34
CA PRO A 44 -3.73 1.60 9.25
C PRO A 44 -3.53 0.85 7.92
N ALA A 45 -3.80 -0.45 7.94
CA ALA A 45 -3.79 -1.27 6.73
C ALA A 45 -4.71 -0.68 5.65
N GLY A 46 -4.20 -0.60 4.42
CA GLY A 46 -4.97 -0.07 3.28
C GLY A 46 -5.14 1.45 3.24
N CYS A 47 -4.58 2.20 4.19
CA CYS A 47 -4.67 3.67 4.20
C CYS A 47 -3.70 4.30 3.18
N PRO A 48 -4.19 4.97 2.11
CA PRO A 48 -3.32 5.68 1.18
C PRO A 48 -2.69 6.90 1.87
N HIS A 49 -1.37 7.04 1.77
CA HIS A 49 -0.64 8.14 2.40
C HIS A 49 0.51 8.64 1.52
N GLN A 50 0.87 9.91 1.68
CA GLN A 50 1.97 10.56 0.97
C GLN A 50 2.80 11.39 1.94
N VAL A 51 4.12 11.36 1.78
CA VAL A 51 5.05 12.03 2.68
C VAL A 51 5.91 13.00 1.90
N ARG A 52 6.03 14.23 2.39
CA ARG A 52 6.97 15.24 1.88
C ARG A 52 7.92 15.63 3.00
N ASN A 53 9.21 15.45 2.80
CA ASN A 53 10.22 15.88 3.74
C ASN A 53 10.39 17.41 3.67
N LEU A 54 10.21 18.09 4.81
CA LEU A 54 10.41 19.55 4.91
C LEU A 54 11.88 19.93 5.18
N LYS A 55 12.67 18.97 5.67
CA LYS A 55 14.11 19.03 5.97
C LYS A 55 14.74 17.69 5.59
N SER A 56 16.06 17.54 5.70
CA SER A 56 16.68 16.22 5.62
C SER A 56 16.16 15.33 6.76
N CYS A 57 15.63 14.15 6.43
CA CYS A 57 15.00 13.23 7.39
C CYS A 57 15.50 11.79 7.20
N ILE A 58 15.66 11.08 8.32
CA ILE A 58 15.79 9.62 8.35
C ILE A 58 14.54 9.10 9.05
N LYS A 59 13.93 8.05 8.49
CA LYS A 59 12.72 7.43 9.04
C LYS A 59 12.93 5.92 9.12
N VAL A 60 12.47 5.32 10.21
CA VAL A 60 12.39 3.86 10.35
C VAL A 60 10.92 3.48 10.40
N ALA A 61 10.54 2.46 9.64
CA ALA A 61 9.19 1.92 9.61
C ALA A 61 9.23 0.44 10.00
N ILE A 62 8.21 0.00 10.73
CA ILE A 62 7.98 -1.40 11.07
C ILE A 62 6.54 -1.75 10.72
N ASP A 63 6.38 -2.86 10.01
CA ASP A 63 5.07 -3.39 9.67
C ASP A 63 4.63 -4.36 10.77
N PHE A 64 3.35 -4.30 11.13
CA PHE A 64 2.72 -5.24 12.07
C PHE A 64 1.28 -5.48 11.66
N VAL A 65 0.69 -6.58 12.13
CA VAL A 65 -0.73 -6.90 11.92
C VAL A 65 -1.42 -6.92 13.27
N SER A 66 -2.32 -5.98 13.49
CA SER A 66 -3.21 -6.01 14.65
C SER A 66 -4.37 -6.98 14.40
N PRO A 67 -4.98 -7.54 15.47
CA PRO A 67 -6.17 -8.39 15.33
C PRO A 67 -7.31 -7.71 14.56
N GLU A 68 -7.50 -6.40 14.75
CA GLU A 68 -8.57 -5.60 14.13
C GLU A 68 -8.38 -5.46 12.61
N SER A 69 -7.12 -5.42 12.15
CA SER A 69 -6.80 -5.25 10.72
C SER A 69 -6.49 -6.57 10.01
N ALA A 70 -6.48 -7.71 10.70
CA ALA A 70 -6.01 -8.98 10.14
C ALA A 70 -6.79 -9.45 8.89
N SER A 71 -8.12 -9.31 8.89
CA SER A 71 -8.96 -9.65 7.73
C SER A 71 -8.66 -8.74 6.54
N GLN A 72 -8.59 -7.43 6.78
CA GLN A 72 -8.29 -6.43 5.76
C GLN A 72 -6.88 -6.65 5.17
N CYS A 73 -5.88 -6.93 6.00
CA CYS A 73 -4.53 -7.26 5.53
C CYS A 73 -4.53 -8.50 4.63
N LEU A 74 -5.33 -9.52 4.94
CA LEU A 74 -5.46 -10.71 4.10
C LEU A 74 -6.10 -10.39 2.74
N GLU A 75 -7.16 -9.59 2.71
CA GLU A 75 -7.84 -9.17 1.48
C GLU A 75 -6.91 -8.34 0.59
N LEU A 76 -6.27 -7.29 1.13
CA LEU A 76 -5.33 -6.44 0.41
C LEU A 76 -4.15 -7.23 -0.14
N THR A 77 -3.68 -8.22 0.62
CA THR A 77 -2.64 -9.16 0.19
C THR A 77 -3.09 -10.00 -1.01
N GLN A 78 -4.33 -10.49 -1.02
CA GLN A 78 -4.89 -11.25 -2.13
C GLN A 78 -5.04 -10.37 -3.37
N GLU A 79 -5.57 -9.16 -3.22
CA GLU A 79 -5.69 -8.19 -4.31
C GLU A 79 -4.32 -7.88 -4.91
N ARG A 80 -3.30 -7.64 -4.08
CA ARG A 80 -1.93 -7.38 -4.53
C ARG A 80 -1.38 -8.52 -5.39
N ARG A 81 -1.62 -9.77 -4.98
CA ARG A 81 -1.19 -10.96 -5.75
C ARG A 81 -1.87 -11.00 -7.11
N GLN A 82 -3.17 -10.74 -7.17
CA GLN A 82 -3.93 -10.73 -8.43
C GLN A 82 -3.44 -9.64 -9.38
N LEU A 83 -3.16 -8.44 -8.86
CA LEU A 83 -2.61 -7.34 -9.66
C LEU A 83 -1.24 -7.69 -10.23
N THR A 84 -0.37 -8.25 -9.41
CA THR A 84 0.96 -8.70 -9.83
C THR A 84 0.87 -9.72 -10.97
N LEU A 85 -0.06 -10.67 -10.90
CA LEU A 85 -0.25 -11.67 -11.96
C LEU A 85 -0.72 -11.02 -13.27
N ARG A 86 -1.68 -10.08 -13.19
CA ARG A 86 -2.17 -9.34 -14.36
C ARG A 86 -1.07 -8.51 -15.01
N GLU A 87 -0.25 -7.84 -14.22
CA GLU A 87 0.88 -7.05 -14.72
C GLU A 87 1.90 -7.91 -15.45
N ASN A 88 2.25 -9.08 -14.89
CA ASN A 88 3.16 -10.00 -15.56
C ASN A 88 2.58 -10.47 -16.90
N GLN A 89 1.27 -10.73 -16.98
CA GLN A 89 0.62 -11.10 -18.25
C GLN A 89 0.71 -9.96 -19.28
N LEU A 90 0.52 -8.70 -18.85
CA LEU A 90 0.64 -7.55 -19.73
C LEU A 90 2.09 -7.34 -20.23
N LEU A 91 3.08 -7.52 -19.35
CA LEU A 91 4.50 -7.46 -19.70
C LEU A 91 4.84 -8.55 -20.72
N SER A 92 4.43 -9.80 -20.47
CA SER A 92 4.65 -10.90 -21.40
C SER A 92 3.97 -10.65 -22.75
N ALA A 93 2.77 -10.08 -22.78
CA ALA A 93 2.08 -9.70 -24.02
C ALA A 93 2.81 -8.57 -24.77
N ALA A 94 3.54 -7.70 -24.07
CA ALA A 94 4.39 -6.66 -24.65
C ALA A 94 5.79 -7.18 -25.05
N GLY A 95 6.07 -8.48 -24.93
CA GLY A 95 7.39 -9.07 -25.21
C GLY A 95 8.46 -8.70 -24.18
N GLN A 96 8.03 -8.27 -22.98
CA GLN A 96 8.89 -7.94 -21.86
C GLN A 96 8.81 -9.06 -20.82
N GLU A 97 9.96 -9.50 -20.32
CA GLU A 97 9.99 -10.46 -19.22
C GLU A 97 9.64 -9.74 -17.90
N PRO A 98 8.77 -10.31 -17.06
CA PRO A 98 8.49 -9.75 -15.75
C PRO A 98 9.71 -9.84 -14.83
N ASP A 99 9.90 -8.83 -14.00
CA ASP A 99 10.97 -8.83 -13.00
C ASP A 99 10.89 -10.07 -12.11
N ALA A 100 12.06 -10.67 -11.87
CA ALA A 100 12.20 -11.79 -10.94
C ALA A 100 11.64 -11.39 -9.56
N PRO A 101 10.99 -12.31 -8.81
CA PRO A 101 10.40 -11.98 -7.51
C PRO A 101 11.34 -11.31 -6.51
N ILE A 102 12.65 -11.58 -6.61
CA ILE A 102 13.71 -11.02 -5.79
C ILE A 102 14.14 -9.59 -6.20
N ASP A 103 13.88 -9.19 -7.45
CA ASP A 103 14.23 -7.85 -7.95
C ASP A 103 13.09 -6.85 -7.79
N ARG A 104 11.95 -7.29 -7.25
CA ARG A 104 10.80 -6.43 -6.93
C ARG A 104 11.05 -5.63 -5.64
N ARG A 105 12.25 -5.06 -5.50
CA ARG A 105 12.74 -4.31 -4.33
C ARG A 105 11.85 -3.14 -3.90
N HIS A 106 11.09 -2.58 -4.85
CA HIS A 106 10.09 -1.54 -4.57
C HIS A 106 8.72 -2.08 -4.11
N SER A 107 8.51 -3.41 -4.16
CA SER A 107 7.36 -4.14 -3.59
C SER A 107 7.68 -4.80 -2.24
N ASP A 108 8.89 -4.67 -1.70
CA ASP A 108 9.33 -5.38 -0.48
C ASP A 108 8.45 -5.11 0.75
N LYS A 109 7.85 -3.91 0.86
CA LYS A 109 6.87 -3.59 1.91
C LYS A 109 5.70 -4.58 1.95
N LEU A 110 5.34 -5.15 0.79
CA LEU A 110 4.17 -6.01 0.64
C LEU A 110 4.47 -7.49 0.83
N GLN A 111 5.71 -7.92 0.61
CA GLN A 111 6.13 -9.27 0.96
C GLN A 111 6.19 -9.44 2.48
N ALA A 112 6.63 -8.41 3.21
CA ALA A 112 6.55 -8.37 4.67
C ALA A 112 5.09 -8.39 5.15
N GLU A 113 4.22 -7.51 4.64
CA GLU A 113 2.77 -7.54 4.95
C GLU A 113 2.14 -8.91 4.67
N LEU A 114 2.48 -9.54 3.54
CA LEU A 114 2.00 -10.87 3.19
C LEU A 114 2.45 -11.96 4.18
N MET A 115 3.71 -11.95 4.61
CA MET A 115 4.22 -12.92 5.59
C MET A 115 3.55 -12.72 6.94
N ILE A 116 3.43 -11.48 7.41
CA ILE A 116 2.84 -11.14 8.70
C ILE A 116 1.33 -11.45 8.69
N ALA A 117 0.61 -11.13 7.62
CA ALA A 117 -0.83 -11.40 7.51
C ALA A 117 -1.14 -12.90 7.48
N ARG A 118 -0.33 -13.72 6.80
CA ARG A 118 -0.49 -15.19 6.84
C ARG A 118 -0.22 -15.76 8.23
N ALA A 119 0.81 -15.26 8.92
CA ALA A 119 1.10 -15.66 10.29
C ALA A 119 -0.05 -15.27 11.23
N ALA A 120 -0.55 -14.04 11.14
CA ALA A 120 -1.71 -13.58 11.90
C ALA A 120 -2.97 -14.42 11.63
N ALA A 121 -3.27 -14.73 10.37
CA ALA A 121 -4.42 -15.57 10.01
C ALA A 121 -4.29 -16.99 10.59
N ALA A 122 -3.08 -17.57 10.56
CA ALA A 122 -2.82 -18.88 11.16
C ALA A 122 -3.01 -18.85 12.69
N SER A 123 -2.54 -17.81 13.38
CA SER A 123 -2.71 -17.64 14.82
C SER A 123 -4.19 -17.42 15.21
N LEU A 124 -4.95 -16.63 14.44
CA LEU A 124 -6.38 -16.42 14.68
C LEU A 124 -7.20 -17.69 14.48
N ALA A 125 -6.82 -18.55 13.53
CA ALA A 125 -7.45 -19.84 13.34
C ALA A 125 -7.23 -20.81 14.52
N GLN A 126 -6.17 -20.61 15.32
CA GLN A 126 -5.87 -21.40 16.52
C GLN A 126 -6.61 -20.90 17.77
N LEU A 127 -7.20 -19.70 17.74
CA LEU A 127 -7.96 -19.09 18.85
C LEU A 127 -9.47 -19.33 18.75
N ARG A 128 -9.93 -20.17 17.81
CA ARG A 128 -11.31 -20.62 17.63
C ARG A 128 -11.43 -22.09 17.99
#